data_AF-A0AAD8UP96-F1
#
_entry.id   AF-A0AAD8UP96-F1
#
_cell.length_a   1.000
_cell.length_b   1.000
_cell.length_c   1.000
_cell.angle_alpha   90.00
_cell.angle_beta   90.00
_cell.angle_gamma   90.00
#
_symmetry.space_group_name_H-M   'P 1'
#
loop_
_entity.id
_entity.type
_entity.pdbx_description
1 polymer ?
#
loop_
_entity_poly.entity_id
_entity_poly.type
_entity_poly.pdbx_seq_one_letter_code
_entity_poly.pdbx_strand_id
1 'polypeptide(L)' 'ERSSGFELKEQERVAIIVLVLGGRSYRNVAAIFGCSLGAVASTIRRYNKDHTFKVAPRVGRPKKVIADT' A
#
# COMPACT_ATOMS: atom_id res chain seq x y z
N GLU A 1 15.66 8.43 5.56
CA GLU A 1 15.15 7.90 4.26
C GLU A 1 14.39 6.61 4.53
N ARG A 2 13.27 6.34 3.82
CA ARG A 2 12.58 5.05 3.91
C ARG A 2 13.29 4.02 3.03
N SER A 3 13.60 2.87 3.60
CA SER A 3 14.19 1.73 2.87
C SER A 3 13.17 1.08 1.93
N SER A 4 13.65 0.58 0.79
CA SER A 4 12.85 -0.22 -0.13
C SER A 4 12.29 -1.45 0.58
N GLY A 5 10.96 -1.59 0.59
CA GLY A 5 10.27 -2.75 1.17
C GLY A 5 9.46 -2.47 2.44
N PHE A 6 9.56 -1.27 3.01
CA PHE A 6 8.69 -0.88 4.13
C PHE A 6 7.26 -0.61 3.64
N GLU A 7 6.33 -1.42 4.13
CA GLU A 7 4.90 -1.27 3.88
C GLU A 7 4.38 0.00 4.58
N LEU A 8 3.52 0.79 3.93
CA LEU A 8 2.80 1.87 4.61
C LEU A 8 1.97 1.29 5.77
N LYS A 9 1.81 2.04 6.86
CA LYS A 9 0.84 1.67 7.90
C LYS A 9 -0.58 1.87 7.39
N GLU A 10 -1.55 1.20 7.99
CA GLU A 10 -2.96 1.33 7.60
C GLU A 10 -3.45 2.78 7.73
N GLN A 11 -3.09 3.45 8.83
CA GLN A 11 -3.43 4.85 9.07
C GLN A 11 -2.87 5.78 7.99
N GLU A 12 -1.65 5.52 7.52
CA GLU A 12 -1.03 6.30 6.45
C GLU A 12 -1.75 6.08 5.11
N ARG A 13 -2.13 4.84 4.81
CA ARG A 13 -2.94 4.54 3.60
C ARG A 13 -4.28 5.27 3.62
N VAL A 14 -4.99 5.23 4.76
CA VAL A 14 -6.25 5.96 4.95
C VAL A 14 -6.04 7.45 4.68
N ALA A 15 -5.03 8.05 5.32
CA ALA A 15 -4.77 9.48 5.19
C ALA A 15 -4.37 9.88 3.76
N ILE A 16 -3.57 9.05 3.06
CA ILE A 16 -3.24 9.23 1.63
C ILE A 16 -4.51 9.26 0.79
N ILE A 17 -5.42 8.29 0.98
CA ILE A 17 -6.67 8.19 0.20
C ILE A 17 -7.55 9.41 0.44
N VAL A 18 -7.78 9.79 1.70
CA VAL A 18 -8.61 10.96 2.06
C VAL A 18 -8.05 12.24 1.45
N LEU A 19 -6.73 12.47 1.53
CA LEU A 19 -6.12 13.69 0.98
C LEU A 19 -6.20 13.75 -0.54
N VAL A 20 -6.00 12.63 -1.22
CA VAL A 20 -6.12 12.55 -2.69
C VAL A 20 -7.57 12.77 -3.14
N LEU A 21 -8.54 12.11 -2.50
CA LEU A 21 -9.96 12.30 -2.80
C LEU A 21 -10.43 13.73 -2.48
N GLY A 22 -9.81 14.37 -1.48
CA GLY A 22 -9.97 15.79 -1.17
C GLY A 22 -9.26 16.75 -2.14
N GLY A 23 -8.70 16.25 -3.25
CA GLY A 23 -8.13 17.07 -4.33
C GLY A 23 -6.65 17.43 -4.17
N ARG A 24 -5.93 16.87 -3.19
CA ARG A 24 -4.47 17.07 -3.11
C ARG A 24 -3.77 16.32 -4.23
N SER A 25 -2.77 16.97 -4.84
CA SER A 25 -1.94 16.33 -5.86
C SER A 25 -1.09 15.19 -5.27
N TYR A 26 -0.81 14.18 -6.09
CA TYR A 26 -0.02 13.02 -5.63
C TYR A 26 1.39 13.43 -5.17
N ARG A 27 1.98 14.46 -5.80
CA ARG A 27 3.30 14.99 -5.43
C ARG A 27 3.28 15.61 -4.02
N ASN A 28 2.25 16.38 -3.69
CA ASN A 28 2.12 16.95 -2.35
C ASN A 28 1.92 15.85 -1.30
N VAL A 29 1.06 14.87 -1.58
CA VAL A 29 0.81 13.75 -0.66
C VAL A 29 2.09 12.92 -0.46
N ALA A 30 2.81 12.61 -1.52
CA ALA A 30 4.09 11.90 -1.45
C ALA A 30 5.13 12.63 -0.56
N ALA A 31 5.19 13.97 -0.66
CA ALA A 31 6.07 14.78 0.18
C ALA A 31 5.63 14.76 1.66
N ILE A 32 4.33 14.88 1.95
CA ILE A 32 3.79 14.84 3.32
C ILE A 32 4.14 13.52 4.01
N PHE A 33 3.96 12.40 3.32
CA PHE A 33 4.20 11.08 3.91
C PHE A 33 5.63 10.58 3.71
N GLY A 34 6.50 11.30 3.01
CA GLY A 34 7.86 10.83 2.70
C GLY A 34 7.87 9.48 1.96
N CYS A 35 7.01 9.32 0.95
CA CYS A 35 6.93 8.11 0.12
C CYS A 35 7.06 8.45 -1.37
N SER A 36 7.20 7.43 -2.22
CA SER A 36 7.29 7.63 -3.66
C SER A 36 5.92 7.95 -4.26
N LEU A 37 5.91 8.66 -5.40
CA LEU A 37 4.70 8.87 -6.20
C LEU A 37 4.01 7.56 -6.58
N GLY A 38 4.80 6.51 -6.87
CA GLY A 38 4.30 5.18 -7.16
C GLY A 38 3.61 4.52 -5.96
N ALA A 39 4.08 4.78 -4.73
CA ALA A 39 3.41 4.30 -3.52
C ALA A 39 2.03 4.96 -3.34
N VAL A 40 1.93 6.27 -3.59
CA VAL A 40 0.63 6.98 -3.58
C VAL A 40 -0.29 6.40 -4.65
N ALA A 41 0.17 6.33 -5.91
CA ALA A 41 -0.63 5.85 -7.02
C ALA A 41 -1.11 4.39 -6.83
N SER A 42 -0.25 3.50 -6.34
CA SER A 42 -0.62 2.12 -6.06
C SER A 42 -1.61 1.98 -4.90
N THR A 43 -1.50 2.82 -3.87
CA THR A 43 -2.44 2.86 -2.75
C THR A 43 -3.84 3.26 -3.23
N ILE A 44 -3.95 4.32 -4.04
CA ILE A 44 -5.22 4.77 -4.63
C ILE A 44 -5.79 3.71 -5.57
N ARG A 45 -4.95 3.11 -6.44
CA ARG A 45 -5.39 2.06 -7.36
C ARG A 45 -5.97 0.85 -6.61
N ARG A 46 -5.34 0.44 -5.51
CA ARG A 46 -5.84 -0.67 -4.68
C ARG A 46 -7.17 -0.30 -4.02
N TYR A 47 -7.28 0.90 -3.45
CA TYR A 47 -8.53 1.36 -2.85
C TYR A 47 -9.69 1.40 -3.86
N ASN A 48 -9.45 1.92 -5.07
CA ASN A 48 -10.48 1.97 -6.10
C ASN A 48 -10.93 0.59 -6.60
N LYS A 49 -10.08 -0.44 -6.46
CA LYS A 49 -10.39 -1.81 -6.86
C LYS A 49 -11.12 -2.59 -5.77
N ASP A 50 -10.56 -2.54 -4.56
CA ASP A 50 -10.92 -3.46 -3.48
C ASP A 50 -11.71 -2.76 -2.36
N HIS A 51 -11.88 -1.43 -2.42
CA HIS A 51 -12.55 -0.58 -1.42
C HIS A 51 -12.09 -0.85 0.03
N THR A 52 -10.82 -1.19 0.20
CA THR A 52 -10.22 -1.52 1.50
C THR A 52 -8.93 -0.74 1.75
N PHE A 53 -8.66 -0.48 3.03
CA PHE A 53 -7.43 0.14 3.52
C PHE A 53 -6.36 -0.88 3.93
N LYS A 54 -6.74 -2.16 3.95
CA LYS A 54 -5.87 -3.26 4.36
C LYS A 54 -5.06 -3.75 3.18
N VAL A 55 -3.85 -4.22 3.48
CA VAL A 55 -3.03 -4.92 2.51
C VAL A 55 -3.33 -6.40 2.60
N ALA A 56 -3.52 -7.03 1.44
CA ALA A 56 -3.65 -8.47 1.36
C ALA A 56 -2.33 -9.14 1.79
N PRO A 57 -2.38 -10.22 2.59
CA PRO A 57 -1.20 -10.97 2.96
C PRO A 57 -0.45 -11.43 1.70
N ARG A 58 0.89 -11.34 1.74
CA ARG A 58 1.72 -11.84 0.64
C ARG A 58 1.58 -13.36 0.60
N VAL A 59 0.96 -13.87 -0.46
CA VAL A 59 0.86 -15.31 -0.67
C VAL A 59 2.22 -15.80 -1.15
N GLY A 60 2.92 -16.51 -0.27
CA GLY A 60 4.16 -17.19 -0.62
C GLY A 60 3.89 -18.39 -1.54
N ARG A 61 4.96 -18.97 -2.08
CA ARG A 61 4.87 -20.23 -2.82
C ARG A 61 4.32 -21.33 -1.88
N PRO A 62 3.32 -22.12 -2.30
CA PRO A 62 2.85 -23.27 -1.53
C PRO A 62 4.01 -24.21 -1.18
N LYS A 63 4.04 -24.72 0.06
CA LYS A 63 5.04 -25.71 0.47
C LYS A 63 4.66 -27.08 -0.12
N LYS A 64 5.67 -27.85 -0.54
CA LYS A 64 5.47 -29.24 -0.95
C LYS A 64 5.02 -30.03 0.27
N VAL A 65 3.83 -30.64 0.20
CA VAL A 65 3.41 -31.63 1.20
C VAL A 65 4.25 -32.87 0.95
N ILE A 66 5.19 -33.17 1.85
CA ILE A 66 5.86 -34.46 1.88
C ILE A 66 4.97 -35.32 2.76
N ALA A 67 4.42 -36.40 2.22
CA ALA A 67 3.69 -37.37 3.02
C ALA A 67 4.72 -38.08 3.92
N ASP A 68 4.55 -37.97 5.24
CA ASP A 68 5.34 -38.75 6.19
C ASP A 68 5.03 -40.24 5.92
N THR A 69 6.03 -40.95 5.41
CA THR A 69 6.00 -42.41 5.19
C THR A 69 6.92 -43.05 6.23
#